data_AF-A0A800KAD6-F1
#
_entry.id   AF-A0A800KAD6-F1
#
_cell.length_a   1.000
_cell.length_b   1.000
_cell.length_c   1.000
_cell.angle_alpha   90.00
_cell.angle_beta   90.00
_cell.angle_gamma   90.00
#
_symmetry.space_group_name_H-M   'P 1'
#
loop_
_entity.id
_entity.type
_entity.pdbx_description
1 polymer ?
#
loop_
_entity_poly.entity_id
_entity_poly.type
_entity_poly.pdbx_seq_one_letter_code
_entity_poly.pdbx_strand_id
1 'polypeptide(L)'
;YDTQGNGSVWHNGPFNFANGLALNHAQDSIFVVSSWLPGVEKVEINPDGSAGERSVYCTLPKTVPDGIAFDLEGNLLVSCYTPNRIFKIAPDQTATVLVDDWEAHTLSNPTNVAFGGPEFDQLFVSNLGRWHILKINYGQKGMPLASHKRN
;
A
#
# COMPACT_ATOMS: atom_id res chain seq x y z
N TYR A 1 17.77 -10.72 -1.64
CA TYR A 1 19.15 -11.02 -1.22
C TYR A 1 19.37 -12.50 -1.32
N ASP A 2 20.53 -12.95 -1.76
CA ASP A 2 20.90 -14.36 -1.63
C ASP A 2 21.16 -14.72 -0.15
N THR A 3 21.46 -15.98 0.13
CA THR A 3 21.76 -16.46 1.49
C THR A 3 23.06 -15.88 2.08
N GLN A 4 23.83 -15.14 1.28
CA GLN A 4 25.04 -14.44 1.69
C GLN A 4 24.81 -12.94 1.90
N GLY A 5 23.59 -12.46 1.67
CA GLY A 5 23.24 -11.05 1.82
C GLY A 5 23.58 -10.19 0.59
N ASN A 6 23.89 -10.78 -0.56
CA ASN A 6 24.11 -10.02 -1.79
C ASN A 6 22.76 -9.61 -2.40
N GLY A 7 22.61 -8.32 -2.70
CA GLY A 7 21.44 -7.77 -3.37
C GLY A 7 21.57 -7.80 -4.89
N SER A 8 20.45 -7.96 -5.58
CA SER A 8 20.36 -7.77 -7.03
C SER A 8 19.09 -6.98 -7.35
N VAL A 9 19.06 -6.36 -8.53
CA VAL A 9 17.84 -5.72 -9.03
C VAL A 9 16.82 -6.81 -9.33
N TRP A 10 15.68 -6.78 -8.64
CA TRP A 10 14.60 -7.75 -8.85
C TRP A 10 13.75 -7.39 -10.08
N HIS A 11 13.44 -6.11 -10.27
CA HIS A 11 12.72 -5.59 -11.44
C HIS A 11 13.21 -4.18 -11.80
N ASN A 12 13.37 -3.87 -13.10
CA ASN A 12 13.94 -2.59 -13.56
C ASN A 12 12.92 -1.43 -13.65
N GLY A 13 11.64 -1.69 -13.42
CA GLY A 13 10.57 -0.70 -13.53
C GLY A 13 9.93 -0.67 -14.94
N PRO A 14 9.29 0.46 -15.34
CA PRO A 14 9.39 1.77 -14.70
C PRO A 14 8.63 1.86 -13.38
N PHE A 15 9.29 2.47 -12.39
CA PHE A 15 8.70 2.96 -11.13
C PHE A 15 9.12 4.42 -10.97
N ASN A 16 8.17 5.35 -10.96
CA ASN A 16 8.51 6.77 -10.87
C ASN A 16 8.29 7.26 -9.44
N PHE A 17 9.39 7.37 -8.69
CA PHE A 17 9.41 7.64 -7.26
C PHE A 17 8.63 6.57 -6.46
N ALA A 18 9.20 5.36 -6.39
CA ALA A 18 8.61 4.21 -5.71
C ALA A 18 8.54 4.42 -4.19
N ASN A 19 7.42 4.03 -3.58
CA ASN A 19 7.22 4.09 -2.13
C ASN A 19 6.70 2.76 -1.56
N GLY A 20 5.48 2.74 -1.01
CA GLY A 20 4.90 1.59 -0.35
C GLY A 20 4.78 0.38 -1.26
N LEU A 21 4.90 -0.81 -0.66
CA LEU A 21 4.68 -2.07 -1.34
C LEU A 21 3.86 -3.04 -0.49
N ALA A 22 3.15 -3.95 -1.16
CA ALA A 22 2.41 -5.03 -0.50
C ALA A 22 2.35 -6.27 -1.41
N LEU A 23 2.43 -7.46 -0.81
CA LEU A 23 2.05 -8.71 -1.49
C LEU A 23 0.53 -8.84 -1.51
N ASN A 24 -0.05 -9.48 -2.52
CA ASN A 24 -1.44 -9.91 -2.45
C ASN A 24 -1.61 -11.19 -1.59
N HIS A 25 -2.87 -11.60 -1.41
CA HIS A 25 -3.23 -12.78 -0.61
C HIS A 25 -2.64 -14.09 -1.17
N ALA A 26 -2.57 -14.22 -2.50
CA ALA A 26 -1.98 -15.39 -3.16
C ALA A 26 -0.44 -15.41 -3.09
N GLN A 27 0.19 -14.28 -2.72
CA GLN A 27 1.63 -14.08 -2.69
C GLN A 27 2.31 -14.32 -4.05
N ASP A 28 1.58 -14.10 -5.13
CA ASP A 28 2.04 -14.26 -6.52
C ASP A 28 2.24 -12.90 -7.22
N SER A 29 2.05 -11.79 -6.51
CA SER A 29 2.23 -10.44 -7.05
C SER A 29 2.62 -9.44 -5.96
N ILE A 30 3.55 -8.54 -6.29
CA ILE A 30 3.90 -7.36 -5.50
C ILE A 30 3.23 -6.14 -6.11
N PHE A 31 2.59 -5.35 -5.27
CA PHE A 31 2.00 -4.06 -5.58
C PHE A 31 2.97 -2.99 -5.11
N VAL A 32 3.27 -2.01 -5.95
CA VAL A 32 4.24 -0.95 -5.67
C VAL A 32 3.62 0.39 -6.00
N VAL A 33 3.58 1.29 -5.03
CA VAL A 33 3.17 2.68 -5.27
C VAL A 33 4.22 3.40 -6.09
N SER A 34 3.77 4.17 -7.09
CA SER A 34 4.59 5.20 -7.75
C SER A 34 4.00 6.57 -7.47
N SER A 35 4.76 7.42 -6.77
CA SER A 35 4.27 8.74 -6.35
C SER A 35 4.23 9.75 -7.50
N TRP A 36 5.15 9.66 -8.47
CA TRP A 36 5.24 10.56 -9.63
C TRP A 36 4.73 9.93 -10.95
N LEU A 37 4.23 8.70 -10.86
CA LEU A 37 3.31 8.10 -11.82
C LEU A 37 2.07 7.70 -11.00
N PRO A 38 1.24 8.68 -10.59
CA PRO A 38 0.37 8.54 -9.42
C PRO A 38 -0.56 7.35 -9.54
N GLY A 39 -0.30 6.32 -8.74
CA GLY A 39 -1.04 5.07 -8.78
C GLY A 39 -0.27 3.92 -8.14
N VAL A 40 -0.69 2.72 -8.51
CA VAL A 40 -0.11 1.46 -8.05
C VAL A 40 0.24 0.62 -9.26
N GLU A 41 1.45 0.07 -9.24
CA GLU A 41 1.95 -0.89 -10.20
C GLU A 41 1.83 -2.30 -9.61
N LYS A 42 1.57 -3.30 -10.46
CA LYS A 42 1.61 -4.72 -10.12
C LYS A 42 2.80 -5.35 -10.83
N VAL A 43 3.56 -6.16 -10.10
CA VAL A 43 4.62 -7.02 -10.64
C VAL A 43 4.33 -8.45 -10.22
N GLU A 44 4.18 -9.34 -11.19
CA GLU A 44 3.96 -10.77 -10.92
C GLU A 44 5.23 -11.42 -10.35
N ILE A 45 5.06 -12.49 -9.59
CA ILE A 45 6.15 -13.30 -9.05
C ILE A 45 6.11 -14.65 -9.76
N ASN A 46 7.17 -14.97 -10.50
CA ASN A 46 7.31 -16.27 -11.14
C ASN A 46 7.50 -17.38 -10.09
N PRO A 47 7.22 -18.65 -10.40
CA PRO A 47 7.41 -19.76 -9.46
C PRO A 47 8.82 -19.91 -8.89
N ASP A 48 9.84 -19.40 -9.59
CA ASP A 48 11.24 -19.38 -9.14
C ASP A 48 11.59 -18.16 -8.26
N GLY A 49 10.62 -17.29 -7.99
CA GLY A 49 10.77 -16.06 -7.22
C GLY A 49 11.31 -14.86 -8.02
N SER A 50 11.61 -15.02 -9.31
CA SER A 50 11.98 -13.90 -10.18
C SER A 50 10.78 -12.99 -10.47
N ALA A 51 11.04 -11.74 -10.83
CA ALA A 51 9.98 -10.83 -11.24
C ALA A 51 9.41 -11.25 -12.61
N GLY A 52 8.09 -11.36 -12.67
CA GLY A 52 7.32 -11.60 -13.89
C GLY A 52 6.91 -10.30 -14.57
N GLU A 53 5.75 -10.32 -15.22
CA GLU A 53 5.22 -9.17 -15.94
C GLU A 53 4.85 -8.02 -14.98
N ARG A 54 5.16 -6.79 -15.40
CA ARG A 54 4.72 -5.57 -14.73
C ARG A 54 3.58 -4.92 -15.50
N SER A 55 2.53 -4.51 -14.78
CA SER A 55 1.34 -3.83 -15.31
C SER A 55 0.88 -2.70 -14.39
N VAL A 56 0.10 -1.75 -14.91
CA VAL A 56 -0.52 -0.68 -14.10
C VAL A 56 -1.75 -1.28 -13.43
N TYR A 57 -1.79 -1.29 -12.10
CA TYR A 57 -2.94 -1.81 -11.35
C TYR A 57 -4.06 -0.77 -11.22
N CYS A 58 -3.71 0.47 -10.85
CA CYS A 58 -4.66 1.57 -10.83
C CYS A 58 -3.93 2.91 -10.99
N THR A 59 -4.66 3.94 -11.46
CA THR A 59 -4.16 5.32 -11.52
C THR A 59 -4.93 6.21 -10.55
N LEU A 60 -4.24 7.14 -9.92
CA LEU A 60 -4.76 8.07 -8.91
C LEU A 60 -4.36 9.51 -9.27
N PRO A 61 -4.98 10.11 -10.31
CA PRO A 61 -4.55 11.40 -10.84
C PRO A 61 -4.67 12.51 -9.79
N LYS A 62 -3.78 13.51 -9.87
CA LYS A 62 -3.72 14.67 -8.94
C LYS A 62 -3.51 14.26 -7.47
N THR A 63 -2.80 13.16 -7.25
CA THR A 63 -2.40 12.70 -5.93
C THR A 63 -0.89 12.45 -5.89
N VAL A 64 -0.36 12.31 -4.68
CA VAL A 64 0.98 11.80 -4.40
C VAL A 64 0.77 10.59 -3.47
N PRO A 65 0.55 9.38 -4.01
CA PRO A 65 0.40 8.17 -3.18
C PRO A 65 1.73 7.81 -2.54
N ASP A 66 1.69 7.16 -1.37
CA ASP A 66 2.88 6.81 -0.58
C ASP A 66 2.81 5.35 -0.10
N GLY A 67 2.24 5.08 1.08
CA GLY A 67 2.08 3.72 1.60
C GLY A 67 0.80 2.99 1.20
N ILE A 68 0.84 1.65 1.31
CA ILE A 68 -0.27 0.75 0.97
C ILE A 68 -0.42 -0.44 1.91
N ALA A 69 -1.64 -0.95 2.05
CA ALA A 69 -1.94 -2.21 2.73
C ALA A 69 -3.20 -2.86 2.15
N PHE A 70 -3.23 -4.20 2.11
CA PHE A 70 -4.44 -4.95 1.76
C PHE A 70 -5.28 -5.25 3.00
N ASP A 71 -6.60 -5.23 2.84
CA ASP A 71 -7.52 -5.90 3.77
C ASP A 71 -7.83 -7.35 3.36
N LEU A 72 -8.52 -8.10 4.22
CA LEU A 72 -8.89 -9.50 3.96
C LEU A 72 -9.91 -9.68 2.83
N GLU A 73 -10.59 -8.63 2.41
CA GLU A 73 -11.51 -8.68 1.25
C GLU A 73 -10.78 -8.43 -0.07
N GLY A 74 -9.47 -8.17 -0.03
CA GLY A 74 -8.66 -7.87 -1.20
C GLY A 74 -8.76 -6.41 -1.65
N ASN A 75 -9.32 -5.51 -0.83
CA ASN A 75 -9.22 -4.09 -1.12
C ASN A 75 -7.82 -3.59 -0.79
N LEU A 76 -7.27 -2.74 -1.67
CA LEU A 76 -6.00 -2.07 -1.46
C LEU A 76 -6.25 -0.67 -0.90
N LEU A 77 -5.73 -0.39 0.29
CA LEU A 77 -5.74 0.94 0.88
C LEU A 77 -4.46 1.68 0.48
N VAL A 78 -4.60 2.91 0.01
CA VAL A 78 -3.49 3.76 -0.46
C VAL A 78 -3.53 5.10 0.27
N SER A 79 -2.53 5.37 1.10
CA SER A 79 -2.33 6.72 1.66
C SER A 79 -1.75 7.65 0.62
N CYS A 80 -2.28 8.88 0.56
CA CYS A 80 -1.79 9.92 -0.32
C CYS A 80 -1.27 11.12 0.47
N TYR A 81 0.05 11.32 0.43
CA TYR A 81 0.76 12.49 0.95
C TYR A 81 0.07 13.80 0.54
N THR A 82 -0.39 13.88 -0.71
CA THR A 82 -1.27 14.94 -1.22
C THR A 82 -2.43 14.28 -1.98
N PRO A 83 -3.70 14.69 -1.80
CA PRO A 83 -4.16 15.86 -1.05
C PRO A 83 -4.66 15.51 0.37
N ASN A 84 -3.92 14.69 1.13
CA ASN A 84 -4.33 14.19 2.45
C ASN A 84 -5.58 13.30 2.37
N ARG A 85 -5.44 12.20 1.63
CA ARG A 85 -6.50 11.21 1.43
C ARG A 85 -6.02 9.80 1.70
N ILE A 86 -6.96 8.93 2.02
CA ILE A 86 -6.78 7.49 1.88
C ILE A 86 -7.78 7.00 0.84
N PHE A 87 -7.28 6.33 -0.19
CA PHE A 87 -8.12 5.64 -1.18
C PHE A 87 -8.31 4.19 -0.78
N LYS A 88 -9.48 3.65 -1.08
CA LYS A 88 -9.78 2.22 -1.10
C LYS A 88 -10.00 1.79 -2.55
N ILE A 89 -9.18 0.86 -3.01
CA ILE A 89 -9.26 0.27 -4.35
C ILE A 89 -9.86 -1.13 -4.20
N ALA A 90 -11.03 -1.36 -4.78
CA ALA A 90 -11.67 -2.68 -4.76
C ALA A 90 -10.95 -3.68 -5.70
N PRO A 91 -11.18 -5.00 -5.56
CA PRO A 91 -10.57 -6.00 -6.44
C PRO A 91 -10.85 -5.80 -7.94
N ASP A 92 -11.97 -5.17 -8.29
CA ASP A 92 -12.32 -4.77 -9.66
C ASP A 92 -11.63 -3.47 -10.13
N GLN A 93 -10.68 -2.97 -9.36
CA GLN A 93 -9.89 -1.74 -9.57
C GLN A 93 -10.69 -0.43 -9.43
N THR A 94 -11.93 -0.48 -8.94
CA THR A 94 -12.69 0.73 -8.62
C THR A 94 -12.05 1.47 -7.44
N ALA A 95 -11.63 2.71 -7.67
CA ALA A 95 -11.07 3.59 -6.65
C ALA A 95 -12.13 4.46 -5.99
N THR A 96 -12.20 4.43 -4.65
CA THR A 96 -13.07 5.28 -3.84
C THR A 96 -12.27 6.00 -2.76
N VAL A 97 -12.73 7.19 -2.36
CA VAL A 97 -12.12 7.93 -1.24
C VAL A 97 -12.66 7.37 0.06
N LEU A 98 -11.78 6.82 0.90
CA LEU A 98 -12.12 6.31 2.23
C LEU A 98 -12.06 7.43 3.28
N VAL A 99 -11.02 8.26 3.20
CA VAL A 99 -10.82 9.42 4.07
C VAL A 99 -10.42 10.61 3.22
N ASP A 100 -11.04 11.76 3.47
CA ASP A 100 -10.68 13.05 2.88
C ASP A 100 -10.53 14.10 3.99
N ASP A 101 -9.34 14.69 4.10
CA ASP A 101 -9.05 15.75 5.05
C ASP A 101 -8.17 16.82 4.41
N TRP A 102 -8.76 17.57 3.49
CA TRP A 102 -8.06 18.62 2.76
C TRP A 102 -7.45 19.71 3.67
N GLU A 103 -8.00 19.91 4.88
CA GLU A 103 -7.49 20.85 5.89
C GLU A 103 -6.20 20.35 6.58
N ALA A 104 -5.88 19.07 6.46
CA ALA A 104 -4.68 18.43 7.00
C ALA A 104 -4.56 18.53 8.54
N HIS A 105 -5.68 18.49 9.25
CA HIS A 105 -5.72 18.56 10.71
C HIS A 105 -5.59 17.18 11.36
N THR A 106 -6.35 16.21 10.85
CA THR A 106 -6.43 14.83 11.37
C THR A 106 -5.59 13.87 10.54
N LEU A 107 -5.67 13.95 9.21
CA LEU A 107 -4.82 13.23 8.27
C LEU A 107 -3.90 14.26 7.61
N SER A 108 -2.62 14.26 7.97
CA SER A 108 -1.70 15.37 7.64
C SER A 108 -0.47 14.85 6.92
N ASN A 109 -0.52 14.89 5.60
CA ASN A 109 0.46 14.32 4.69
C ASN A 109 0.76 12.85 5.06
N PRO A 110 -0.23 11.94 4.94
CA PRO A 110 -0.07 10.56 5.36
C PRO A 110 0.96 9.84 4.50
N THR A 111 1.90 9.16 5.15
CA THR A 111 3.02 8.49 4.49
C THR A 111 2.86 6.99 4.42
N ASN A 112 2.18 6.36 5.39
CA ASN A 112 1.95 4.93 5.33
C ASN A 112 0.71 4.50 6.12
N VAL A 113 0.20 3.31 5.78
CA VAL A 113 -0.94 2.65 6.42
C VAL A 113 -0.55 1.23 6.85
N ALA A 114 -1.01 0.80 8.02
CA ALA A 114 -0.80 -0.57 8.49
C ALA A 114 -1.98 -1.04 9.35
N PHE A 115 -2.34 -2.31 9.21
CA PHE A 115 -3.36 -2.93 10.05
C PHE A 115 -2.78 -3.43 11.38
N GLY A 116 -3.58 -3.35 12.43
CA GLY A 116 -3.21 -3.79 13.77
C GLY A 116 -4.40 -3.79 14.73
N GLY A 117 -4.10 -3.73 16.02
CA GLY A 117 -5.09 -3.86 17.09
C GLY A 117 -5.41 -5.33 17.44
N PRO A 118 -6.14 -5.57 18.53
CA PRO A 118 -6.40 -6.92 19.03
C PRO A 118 -7.11 -7.83 18.02
N GLU A 119 -8.05 -7.28 17.25
CA GLU A 119 -8.82 -8.01 16.22
C GLU A 119 -8.26 -7.84 14.80
N PHE A 120 -7.13 -7.14 14.67
CA PHE A 120 -6.49 -6.80 13.39
C PHE A 120 -7.39 -5.99 12.43
N ASP A 121 -8.32 -5.20 12.99
CA ASP A 121 -9.36 -4.43 12.29
C ASP A 121 -9.17 -2.89 12.42
N GLN A 122 -8.04 -2.47 12.99
CA GLN A 122 -7.68 -1.06 13.14
C GLN A 122 -6.64 -0.68 12.10
N LEU A 123 -6.88 0.40 11.38
CA LEU A 123 -5.93 0.99 10.44
C LEU A 123 -5.14 2.10 11.13
N PHE A 124 -3.83 1.95 11.21
CA PHE A 124 -2.90 2.96 11.70
C PHE A 124 -2.29 3.72 10.54
N VAL A 125 -2.13 5.03 10.69
CA VAL A 125 -1.60 5.91 9.64
C VAL A 125 -0.51 6.80 10.21
N SER A 126 0.67 6.78 9.59
CA SER A 126 1.74 7.74 9.89
C SER A 126 1.56 9.02 9.10
N ASN A 127 1.86 10.15 9.71
CA ASN A 127 1.69 11.50 9.15
C ASN A 127 3.04 12.21 9.13
N LEU A 128 3.41 12.84 8.01
CA LEU A 128 4.60 13.69 7.95
C LEU A 128 4.31 15.12 8.40
N GLY A 129 3.09 15.62 8.15
CA GLY A 129 2.72 17.01 8.41
C GLY A 129 2.53 17.33 9.89
N ARG A 130 2.39 16.32 10.75
CA ARG A 130 2.12 16.43 12.20
C ARG A 130 2.76 15.29 13.00
N TRP A 131 2.64 15.35 14.33
CA TRP A 131 3.35 14.51 15.30
C TRP A 131 2.54 13.31 15.84
N HIS A 132 1.54 12.83 15.10
CA HIS A 132 0.63 11.79 15.56
C HIS A 132 0.52 10.61 14.59
N ILE A 133 0.21 9.45 15.17
CA ILE A 133 -0.31 8.29 14.44
C ILE A 133 -1.82 8.35 14.53
N LEU A 134 -2.49 8.38 13.39
CA LEU A 134 -3.94 8.28 13.33
C LEU A 134 -4.35 6.81 13.46
N LYS A 135 -5.43 6.56 14.19
CA LYS A 135 -6.07 5.25 14.28
C LYS A 135 -7.49 5.36 13.76
N ILE A 136 -7.85 4.51 12.79
CA ILE A 136 -9.18 4.42 12.22
C ILE A 136 -9.74 3.04 12.57
N ASN A 137 -10.96 3.01 13.11
CA ASN A 137 -11.71 1.77 13.24
C ASN A 137 -12.23 1.40 11.84
N TYR A 138 -11.50 0.56 11.11
CA TYR A 138 -11.79 0.27 9.71
C TYR A 138 -13.01 -0.65 9.54
N GLY A 139 -13.24 -1.51 10.54
CA GLY A 139 -14.40 -2.41 10.59
C GLY A 139 -14.23 -3.70 9.80
N GLN A 140 -13.13 -3.84 9.05
CA GLN A 140 -12.70 -5.08 8.41
C GLN A 140 -11.29 -5.44 8.84
N LYS A 141 -10.95 -6.72 8.78
CA LYS A 141 -9.62 -7.19 9.15
C LYS A 141 -8.61 -6.91 8.04
N GLY A 142 -7.41 -6.49 8.43
CA GLY A 142 -6.27 -6.38 7.56
C GLY A 142 -5.76 -7.72 7.06
N MET A 143 -5.05 -7.72 5.92
CA MET A 143 -4.33 -8.91 5.49
C MET A 143 -3.05 -9.10 6.33
N PRO A 144 -2.85 -10.25 7.00
CA PRO A 144 -1.63 -10.50 7.76
C PRO A 144 -0.39 -10.54 6.84
N LEU A 145 0.70 -9.92 7.30
CA LEU A 145 1.98 -10.00 6.60
C LEU A 145 2.68 -11.33 6.89
N ALA A 146 3.64 -11.71 6.05
CA ALA A 146 4.38 -12.97 6.21
C ALA A 146 5.12 -13.10 7.55
N SER A 147 5.47 -11.97 8.18
CA SER A 147 6.10 -11.91 9.51
C SER A 147 5.12 -12.09 10.67
N HIS A 148 3.81 -12.01 10.42
CA HIS A 148 2.79 -12.18 11.45
C HIS A 148 2.53 -13.68 11.65
N LYS A 149 2.37 -14.08 12.92
CA LYS A 149 1.99 -15.45 13.24
C LYS A 149 0.61 -15.75 12.66
N ARG A 150 0.52 -16.82 11.88
CA ARG A 150 -0.76 -17.42 11.51
C ARG A 150 -1.21 -18.24 12.72
N ASN A 151 -2.29 -17.83 13.37
CA ASN A 151 -2.94 -18.64 14.40
C ASN A 151 -3.66 -19.82 13.76
#